data_AF-A0A2E0PR89-F1
#
_entry.id   AF-A0A2E0PR89-F1
#
_cell.length_a   1.000
_cell.length_b   1.000
_cell.length_c   1.000
_cell.angle_alpha   90.00
_cell.angle_beta   90.00
_cell.angle_gamma   90.00
#
_symmetry.space_group_name_H-M   'P 1'
#
loop_
_entity.id
_entity.type
_entity.pdbx_description
1 polymer ?
#
loop_
_entity_poly.entity_id
_entity_poly.type
_entity_poly.pdbx_seq_one_letter_code
_entity_poly.pdbx_strand_id
1 'polypeptide(L)'
;MGGSGPTVSSRTSQKLVQITLSNALDQSEKRLIDCGPNQSIRQVVVEAEMAPSSQFDVFSSVGEVVTDQPASMANGETLYVGPARIAGGSGLTISNIRDLAIDFPTILPVHDLIQNGQVQMFTIKVPASQGRTKNGFFHLAIHCPNPENQLPAAYVLNRDDVLKSAYITAGGSTGARYDFSSKKLPGTNKDAWWVCNGNYGPIYMSLTNDVVNRISGFINHIISVLNS
;
A
#
# COMPACT_ATOMS: atom_id res chain seq x y z
N MET A 1 63.05 38.06 3.12
CA MET A 1 62.00 38.27 2.11
C MET A 1 61.84 36.97 1.34
N GLY A 2 60.80 36.20 1.64
CA GLY A 2 60.45 34.99 0.89
C GLY A 2 58.93 34.95 0.81
N GLY A 3 58.41 35.40 -0.32
CA GLY A 3 56.98 35.62 -0.54
C GLY A 3 56.19 34.32 -0.50
N SER A 4 55.22 34.26 0.39
CA SER A 4 54.09 33.35 0.37
C SER A 4 53.24 33.66 -0.85
N GLY A 5 53.34 32.81 -1.88
CA GLY A 5 52.40 32.83 -3.00
C GLY A 5 51.00 32.43 -2.50
N PRO A 6 49.92 33.06 -3.01
CA PRO A 6 48.58 32.69 -2.64
C PRO A 6 48.25 31.34 -3.28
N THR A 7 47.97 30.33 -2.46
CA THR A 7 47.38 29.07 -2.88
C THR A 7 45.99 29.39 -3.43
N VAL A 8 45.83 29.36 -4.75
CA VAL A 8 44.52 29.41 -5.40
C VAL A 8 43.81 28.12 -5.04
N SER A 9 42.99 28.18 -3.99
CA SER A 9 41.99 27.16 -3.70
C SER A 9 40.98 27.19 -4.85
N SER A 10 41.14 26.24 -5.77
CA SER A 10 40.12 25.86 -6.75
C SER A 10 38.86 25.48 -5.98
N ARG A 11 38.02 26.47 -5.68
CA ARG A 11 36.61 26.22 -5.38
C ARG A 11 36.00 25.71 -6.68
N THR A 12 35.97 24.39 -6.83
CA THR A 12 34.99 23.72 -7.69
C THR A 12 33.64 24.30 -7.32
N SER A 13 33.10 25.19 -8.15
CA SER A 13 31.70 25.60 -8.10
C SER A 13 30.89 24.34 -8.35
N GLN A 14 30.58 23.59 -7.29
CA GLN A 14 29.66 22.47 -7.39
C GLN A 14 28.33 23.04 -7.87
N LYS A 15 27.88 22.57 -9.03
CA LYS A 15 26.62 22.99 -9.63
C LYS A 15 25.50 22.69 -8.63
N LEU A 16 24.83 23.75 -8.18
CA LEU A 16 23.68 23.62 -7.28
C LEU A 16 22.55 22.89 -8.01
N VAL A 17 21.78 22.16 -7.21
CA VAL A 17 20.60 21.40 -7.63
C VAL A 17 19.37 22.13 -7.13
N GLN A 18 18.30 22.10 -7.92
CA GLN A 18 17.04 22.71 -7.55
C GLN A 18 16.01 21.64 -7.22
N ILE A 19 15.39 21.74 -6.05
CA ILE A 19 14.27 20.88 -5.65
C ILE A 19 13.11 21.75 -5.16
N THR A 20 11.88 21.37 -5.47
CA THR A 20 10.69 22.01 -4.91
C THR A 20 10.18 21.19 -3.73
N LEU A 21 10.03 21.79 -2.56
CA LEU A 21 9.45 21.15 -1.38
C LEU A 21 8.01 21.62 -1.18
N SER A 22 7.14 20.71 -0.77
CA SER A 22 5.75 20.99 -0.38
C SER A 22 5.34 20.12 0.80
N ASN A 23 4.35 20.52 1.58
CA ASN A 23 3.83 19.64 2.64
C ASN A 23 2.92 18.56 2.03
N ALA A 24 3.07 17.31 2.48
CA ALA A 24 2.34 16.16 1.93
C ALA A 24 0.83 16.18 2.22
N LEU A 25 0.42 16.75 3.36
CA LEU A 25 -0.97 16.86 3.81
C LEU A 25 -1.65 18.14 3.32
N ASP A 26 -0.87 19.22 3.19
CA ASP A 26 -1.34 20.52 2.70
C ASP A 26 -0.39 21.08 1.63
N GLN A 27 -0.76 20.88 0.35
CA GLN A 27 0.09 21.22 -0.80
C GLN A 27 -0.11 22.67 -1.30
N SER A 28 -0.79 23.50 -0.51
CA SER A 28 -1.03 24.91 -0.85
C SER A 28 0.26 25.74 -0.90
N GLU A 29 1.28 25.35 -0.13
CA GLU A 29 2.59 25.97 -0.12
C GLU A 29 3.65 25.11 -0.83
N LYS A 30 4.45 25.76 -1.69
CA LYS A 30 5.57 25.15 -2.40
C LYS A 30 6.77 26.09 -2.34
N ARG A 31 7.94 25.56 -1.99
CA ARG A 31 9.20 26.32 -1.88
C ARG A 31 10.27 25.69 -2.77
N LEU A 32 10.81 26.48 -3.69
CA LEU A 32 11.97 26.09 -4.49
C LEU A 32 13.24 26.32 -3.65
N ILE A 33 14.09 25.30 -3.55
CA ILE A 33 15.33 25.31 -2.76
C ILE A 33 16.52 25.00 -3.66
N ASP A 34 17.56 25.82 -3.57
CA ASP A 34 18.88 25.54 -4.14
C ASP A 34 19.72 24.79 -3.11
N CYS A 35 20.24 23.61 -3.46
CA CYS A 35 21.00 22.75 -2.54
C CYS A 35 22.23 22.12 -3.20
N GLY A 36 23.16 21.64 -2.37
CA GLY A 36 24.36 20.96 -2.85
C GLY A 36 24.03 19.57 -3.43
N PRO A 37 24.67 19.13 -4.52
CA PRO A 37 24.32 17.87 -5.19
C PRO A 37 24.53 16.61 -4.32
N ASN A 38 25.41 16.69 -3.34
CA ASN A 38 25.73 15.61 -2.39
C ASN A 38 25.04 15.78 -1.03
N GLN A 39 24.31 16.88 -0.83
CA GLN A 39 23.53 17.11 0.38
C GLN A 39 22.37 16.12 0.39
N SER A 40 22.04 15.55 1.56
CA SER A 40 20.88 14.65 1.64
C SER A 40 19.59 15.46 1.61
N ILE A 41 18.54 14.89 1.03
CA ILE A 41 17.22 15.52 0.98
C ILE A 41 16.71 15.86 2.40
N ARG A 42 17.00 15.01 3.40
CA ARG A 42 16.75 15.27 4.83
C ARG A 42 17.37 16.58 5.30
N GLN A 43 18.65 16.81 5.01
CA GLN A 43 19.34 18.04 5.41
C GLN A 43 18.69 19.27 4.78
N VAL A 44 18.35 19.19 3.49
CA VAL A 44 17.69 20.28 2.75
C VAL A 44 16.35 20.66 3.40
N VAL A 45 15.55 19.68 3.82
CA VAL A 45 14.25 19.93 4.48
C VAL A 45 14.40 20.57 5.86
N VAL A 46 15.39 20.14 6.66
CA VAL A 46 15.66 20.73 7.98
C VAL A 46 16.12 22.17 7.83
N GLU A 47 17.05 22.44 6.91
CA GLU A 47 17.56 23.79 6.64
C GLU A 47 16.50 24.72 6.06
N ALA A 48 15.54 24.18 5.30
CA ALA A 48 14.39 24.93 4.79
C ALA A 48 13.32 25.21 5.86
N GLU A 49 13.48 24.70 7.09
CA GLU A 49 12.49 24.78 8.19
C GLU A 49 11.11 24.17 7.80
N MET A 50 11.11 23.20 6.89
CA MET A 50 9.88 22.54 6.40
C MET A 50 9.60 21.19 7.08
N ALA A 51 10.44 20.79 8.03
CA ALA A 51 10.22 19.56 8.80
C ALA A 51 9.02 19.71 9.75
N PRO A 52 7.98 18.87 9.65
CA PRO A 52 6.79 18.98 10.50
C PRO A 52 7.04 18.51 11.95
N SER A 53 8.08 17.71 12.18
CA SER A 53 8.49 17.22 13.51
C SER A 53 9.94 16.72 13.49
N SER A 54 10.45 16.23 14.63
CA SER A 54 11.77 15.60 14.71
C SER A 54 11.88 14.30 13.88
N GLN A 55 10.76 13.67 13.54
CA GLN A 55 10.69 12.51 12.65
C GLN A 55 9.85 12.86 11.40
N PHE A 56 10.47 12.82 10.23
CA PHE A 56 9.82 13.11 8.95
C PHE A 56 10.43 12.29 7.82
N ASP A 57 9.65 12.12 6.75
CA ASP A 57 10.08 11.55 5.48
C ASP A 57 9.73 12.46 4.32
N VAL A 58 10.47 12.28 3.23
CA VAL A 58 10.35 13.06 2.01
C VAL A 58 10.01 12.11 0.87
N PHE A 59 8.94 12.43 0.16
CA PHE A 59 8.39 11.61 -0.91
C PHE A 59 8.63 12.26 -2.27
N SER A 60 8.96 11.47 -3.28
CA SER A 60 8.91 11.93 -4.67
C SER A 60 7.45 12.13 -5.13
N SER A 61 7.26 12.70 -6.31
CA SER A 61 5.93 12.86 -6.92
C SER A 61 5.18 11.54 -7.15
N VAL A 62 5.89 10.42 -7.23
CA VAL A 62 5.32 9.07 -7.38
C VAL A 62 5.15 8.34 -6.04
N GLY A 63 5.54 8.95 -4.92
CA GLY A 63 5.32 8.43 -3.57
C GLY A 63 6.44 7.55 -3.00
N GLU A 64 7.62 7.54 -3.63
CA GLU A 64 8.81 6.84 -3.12
C GLU A 64 9.47 7.63 -1.99
N VAL A 65 10.00 6.93 -0.96
CA VAL A 65 10.75 7.58 0.12
C VAL A 65 12.17 7.88 -0.38
N VAL A 66 12.48 9.16 -0.46
CA VAL A 66 13.78 9.68 -0.95
C VAL A 66 14.56 10.42 0.14
N THR A 67 14.12 10.37 1.40
CA THR A 67 14.62 11.17 2.52
C THR A 67 16.15 11.18 2.65
N ASP A 68 16.79 10.01 2.49
CA ASP A 68 18.24 9.86 2.69
C ASP A 68 19.03 9.83 1.36
N GLN A 69 18.37 10.06 0.23
CA GLN A 69 19.03 10.15 -1.08
C GLN A 69 19.77 11.49 -1.25
N PRO A 70 20.84 11.53 -2.08
CA PRO A 70 21.49 12.77 -2.48
C PRO A 70 20.54 13.66 -3.29
N ALA A 71 20.57 14.98 -3.06
CA ALA A 71 19.72 15.93 -3.76
C ALA A 71 19.88 15.89 -5.29
N SER A 72 21.06 15.53 -5.80
CA SER A 72 21.32 15.33 -7.23
C SER A 72 20.38 14.34 -7.91
N MET A 73 19.82 13.38 -7.17
CA MET A 73 18.85 12.40 -7.70
C MET A 73 17.44 12.99 -7.90
N ALA A 74 17.14 14.13 -7.29
CA ALA A 74 15.83 14.79 -7.33
C ALA A 74 15.87 16.15 -8.06
N ASN A 75 16.90 16.40 -8.87
CA ASN A 75 17.07 17.70 -9.54
C ASN A 75 15.91 18.03 -10.47
N GLY A 76 15.24 19.15 -10.21
CA GLY A 76 14.06 19.62 -10.93
C GLY A 76 12.74 19.00 -10.43
N GLU A 77 12.78 18.13 -9.42
CA GLU A 77 11.59 17.46 -8.92
C GLU A 77 10.83 18.27 -7.86
N THR A 78 9.55 17.95 -7.71
CA THR A 78 8.76 18.32 -6.54
C THR A 78 8.70 17.16 -5.56
N LEU A 79 9.15 17.41 -4.35
CA LEU A 79 9.18 16.49 -3.23
C LEU A 79 8.19 16.95 -2.16
N TYR A 80 7.64 15.97 -1.45
CA TYR A 80 6.59 16.18 -0.46
C TYR A 80 7.13 15.80 0.92
N VAL A 81 7.14 16.75 1.84
CA VAL A 81 7.55 16.54 3.22
C VAL A 81 6.33 16.17 4.04
N GLY A 82 6.34 14.97 4.62
CA GLY A 82 5.28 14.52 5.51
C GLY A 82 5.84 14.08 6.85
N PRO A 83 4.96 13.74 7.81
CA PRO A 83 5.37 12.94 8.97
C PRO A 83 6.22 11.76 8.53
N ALA A 84 7.14 11.29 9.38
CA ALA A 84 7.94 10.13 9.02
C ALA A 84 6.98 9.06 8.58
N ARG A 85 7.33 8.36 7.49
CA ARG A 85 6.91 6.98 7.38
C ARG A 85 7.48 6.37 8.65
N ILE A 86 6.62 6.24 9.66
CA ILE A 86 6.71 5.12 10.55
C ILE A 86 6.88 3.97 9.57
N ALA A 87 8.02 3.28 9.60
CA ALA A 87 8.10 1.96 8.99
C ALA A 87 6.94 1.20 9.61
N GLY A 88 5.80 1.28 8.92
CA GLY A 88 4.51 0.93 9.47
C GLY A 88 4.47 -0.55 9.34
N GLY A 89 5.10 -1.23 10.31
CA GLY A 89 4.91 -2.65 10.47
C GLY A 89 3.42 -2.92 10.52
N SER A 90 3.00 -3.95 9.79
CA SER A 90 1.65 -4.51 9.75
C SER A 90 0.59 -3.65 9.09
N GLY A 91 0.37 -3.87 7.79
CA GLY A 91 -0.85 -3.44 7.09
C GLY A 91 -0.76 -3.45 5.55
N LEU A 92 -1.91 -3.55 4.88
CA LEU A 92 -2.00 -3.39 3.42
C LEU A 92 -2.10 -1.89 3.09
N THR A 93 -1.17 -1.34 2.32
CA THR A 93 -1.18 0.09 1.96
C THR A 93 -1.82 0.35 0.59
N ILE A 94 -2.10 1.61 0.26
CA ILE A 94 -2.59 1.99 -1.09
C ILE A 94 -1.55 1.70 -2.18
N SER A 95 -0.25 1.85 -1.91
CA SER A 95 0.77 1.46 -2.88
C SER A 95 0.74 -0.05 -3.14
N ASN A 96 0.57 -0.87 -2.10
CA ASN A 96 0.42 -2.32 -2.29
C ASN A 96 -0.81 -2.69 -3.10
N ILE A 97 -1.92 -1.95 -2.98
CA ILE A 97 -3.08 -2.14 -3.86
C ILE A 97 -2.73 -1.86 -5.33
N ARG A 98 -1.90 -0.84 -5.61
CA ARG A 98 -1.43 -0.55 -6.98
C ARG A 98 -0.53 -1.67 -7.50
N ASP A 99 0.35 -2.20 -6.66
CA ASP A 99 1.22 -3.33 -7.03
C ASP A 99 0.38 -4.57 -7.35
N LEU A 100 -0.61 -4.88 -6.51
CA LEU A 100 -1.56 -5.98 -6.74
C LEU A 100 -2.41 -5.77 -8.01
N ALA A 101 -2.70 -4.52 -8.40
CA ALA A 101 -3.49 -4.23 -9.58
C ALA A 101 -2.81 -4.60 -10.90
N ILE A 102 -1.49 -4.82 -10.89
CA ILE A 102 -0.74 -5.33 -12.05
C ILE A 102 -1.26 -6.73 -12.43
N ASP A 103 -1.44 -7.60 -11.44
CA ASP A 103 -1.92 -8.98 -11.63
C ASP A 103 -3.44 -9.09 -11.52
N PHE A 104 -4.06 -8.18 -10.75
CA PHE A 104 -5.49 -8.18 -10.47
C PHE A 104 -6.14 -6.82 -10.80
N PRO A 105 -6.35 -6.49 -12.10
CA PRO A 105 -6.71 -5.14 -12.54
C PRO A 105 -8.04 -4.58 -12.01
N THR A 106 -8.90 -5.42 -11.43
CA THR A 106 -10.19 -5.01 -10.87
C THR A 106 -10.14 -4.78 -9.36
N ILE A 107 -8.95 -4.86 -8.75
CA ILE A 107 -8.76 -4.61 -7.33
C ILE A 107 -8.98 -3.13 -7.01
N LEU A 108 -9.85 -2.84 -6.04
CA LEU A 108 -10.17 -1.48 -5.62
C LEU A 108 -10.28 -1.40 -4.09
N PRO A 109 -9.64 -0.42 -3.43
CA PRO A 109 -9.79 -0.26 -1.99
C PRO A 109 -11.20 0.20 -1.64
N VAL A 110 -11.72 -0.24 -0.50
CA VAL A 110 -12.97 0.32 0.06
C VAL A 110 -12.60 1.58 0.85
N HIS A 111 -12.89 2.75 0.29
CA HIS A 111 -12.45 4.05 0.82
C HIS A 111 -12.82 4.27 2.30
N ASP A 112 -14.04 3.90 2.70
CA ASP A 112 -14.52 4.05 4.08
C ASP A 112 -13.81 3.11 5.07
N LEU A 113 -13.04 2.14 4.57
CA LEU A 113 -12.28 1.17 5.36
C LEU A 113 -10.77 1.34 5.17
N ILE A 114 -10.35 2.59 4.97
CA ILE A 114 -8.95 2.99 5.08
C ILE A 114 -8.74 3.59 6.47
N GLN A 115 -7.87 2.98 7.27
CA GLN A 115 -7.56 3.42 8.63
C GLN A 115 -6.06 3.68 8.74
N ASN A 116 -5.68 4.89 9.16
CA ASN A 116 -4.27 5.29 9.30
C ASN A 116 -3.43 5.04 8.03
N GLY A 117 -4.02 5.25 6.85
CA GLY A 117 -3.36 5.02 5.55
C GLY A 117 -3.30 3.54 5.13
N GLN A 118 -3.88 2.63 5.90
CA GLN A 118 -3.94 1.19 5.62
C GLN A 118 -5.33 0.76 5.17
N VAL A 119 -5.36 0.01 4.08
CA VAL A 119 -6.55 -0.60 3.50
C VAL A 119 -6.95 -1.82 4.32
N GLN A 120 -8.06 -1.72 5.04
CA GLN A 120 -8.62 -2.82 5.83
C GLN A 120 -9.51 -3.74 4.97
N MET A 121 -10.03 -3.22 3.85
CA MET A 121 -10.85 -3.98 2.92
C MET A 121 -10.67 -3.48 1.48
N PHE A 122 -10.72 -4.40 0.53
CA PHE A 122 -10.76 -4.10 -0.90
C PHE A 122 -11.77 -5.01 -1.62
N THR A 123 -12.21 -4.60 -2.80
CA THR A 123 -13.03 -5.41 -3.70
C THR A 123 -12.22 -5.89 -4.90
N ILE A 124 -12.64 -7.00 -5.49
CA ILE A 124 -12.02 -7.58 -6.69
C ILE A 124 -13.06 -8.39 -7.47
N LYS A 125 -12.98 -8.36 -8.80
CA LYS A 125 -13.70 -9.27 -9.69
C LYS A 125 -12.76 -10.37 -10.17
N VAL A 126 -13.15 -11.62 -9.95
CA VAL A 126 -12.38 -12.79 -10.40
C VAL A 126 -13.22 -13.64 -11.36
N PRO A 127 -12.60 -14.26 -12.38
CA PRO A 127 -13.33 -15.08 -13.34
C PRO A 127 -13.94 -16.31 -12.65
N ALA A 128 -15.18 -16.60 -13.04
CA ALA A 128 -15.88 -17.81 -12.68
C ALA A 128 -15.83 -18.78 -13.87
N SER A 129 -15.32 -19.98 -13.62
CA SER A 129 -15.26 -21.07 -14.59
C SER A 129 -16.48 -21.99 -14.44
N GLN A 130 -16.65 -22.95 -15.36
CA GLN A 130 -17.62 -24.05 -15.25
C GLN A 130 -19.09 -23.63 -14.96
N GLY A 131 -19.50 -22.44 -15.40
CA GLY A 131 -20.85 -21.92 -15.16
C GLY A 131 -21.17 -21.73 -13.67
N ARG A 132 -20.19 -21.41 -12.83
CA ARG A 132 -20.39 -21.18 -11.39
C ARG A 132 -21.23 -19.93 -11.11
N THR A 133 -21.22 -18.94 -12.01
CA THR A 133 -22.06 -17.74 -11.94
C THR A 133 -22.75 -17.45 -13.28
N LYS A 134 -23.86 -16.72 -13.25
CA LYS A 134 -24.62 -16.29 -14.44
C LYS A 134 -23.79 -15.43 -15.40
N ASN A 135 -22.96 -14.56 -14.83
CA ASN A 135 -22.28 -13.49 -15.55
C ASN A 135 -20.77 -13.75 -15.75
N GLY A 136 -20.28 -14.95 -15.41
CA GLY A 136 -18.88 -15.34 -15.63
C GLY A 136 -17.87 -14.77 -14.63
N PHE A 137 -18.32 -14.08 -13.57
CA PHE A 137 -17.44 -13.53 -12.53
C PHE A 137 -18.00 -13.71 -11.13
N PHE A 138 -17.11 -13.84 -10.15
CA PHE A 138 -17.40 -13.57 -8.75
C PHE A 138 -16.96 -12.14 -8.42
N HIS A 139 -17.80 -11.41 -7.70
CA HIS A 139 -17.46 -10.11 -7.15
C HIS A 139 -17.21 -10.27 -5.66
N LEU A 140 -16.00 -9.97 -5.20
CA LEU A 140 -15.56 -10.27 -3.85
C LEU A 140 -15.26 -8.98 -3.08
N ALA A 141 -15.49 -9.02 -1.77
CA ALA A 141 -14.86 -8.14 -0.81
C ALA A 141 -13.89 -8.98 0.03
N ILE A 142 -12.66 -8.48 0.22
CA ILE A 142 -11.63 -9.12 1.04
C ILE A 142 -11.31 -8.19 2.20
N HIS A 143 -11.59 -8.67 3.42
CA HIS A 143 -11.28 -7.99 4.68
C HIS A 143 -9.95 -8.51 5.22
N CYS A 144 -8.99 -7.61 5.40
CA CYS A 144 -7.60 -7.92 5.75
C CYS A 144 -6.99 -6.84 6.65
N PRO A 145 -7.45 -6.70 7.90
CA PRO A 145 -6.96 -5.64 8.79
C PRO A 145 -5.49 -5.83 9.23
N ASN A 146 -5.02 -7.08 9.29
CA ASN A 146 -3.64 -7.41 9.67
C ASN A 146 -3.08 -8.53 8.77
N PRO A 147 -2.76 -8.25 7.50
CA PRO A 147 -2.37 -9.28 6.54
C PRO A 147 -1.05 -9.97 6.86
N GLU A 148 -0.21 -9.38 7.71
CA GLU A 148 1.04 -10.02 8.14
C GLU A 148 0.81 -11.18 9.11
N ASN A 149 -0.18 -11.05 9.99
CA ASN A 149 -0.38 -11.98 11.12
C ASN A 149 -1.74 -12.67 11.11
N GLN A 150 -2.64 -12.29 10.21
CA GLN A 150 -4.01 -12.79 10.15
C GLN A 150 -4.39 -13.16 8.73
N LEU A 151 -5.00 -14.34 8.58
CA LEU A 151 -5.59 -14.77 7.32
C LEU A 151 -6.75 -13.84 6.94
N PRO A 152 -6.79 -13.28 5.72
CA PRO A 152 -7.92 -12.49 5.26
C PRO A 152 -9.23 -13.29 5.19
N ALA A 153 -10.34 -12.57 5.19
CA ALA A 153 -11.67 -13.12 4.96
C ALA A 153 -12.24 -12.62 3.62
N ALA A 154 -12.67 -13.53 2.76
CA ALA A 154 -13.30 -13.22 1.47
C ALA A 154 -14.82 -13.41 1.54
N TYR A 155 -15.56 -12.49 0.93
CA TYR A 155 -17.01 -12.46 0.91
C TYR A 155 -17.52 -12.25 -0.52
N VAL A 156 -18.50 -13.05 -0.94
CA VAL A 156 -19.16 -12.89 -2.24
C VAL A 156 -20.22 -11.81 -2.15
N LEU A 157 -20.07 -10.76 -2.96
CA LEU A 157 -20.99 -9.62 -3.04
C LEU A 157 -22.16 -9.88 -4.01
N ASN A 158 -21.96 -10.67 -5.06
CA ASN A 158 -22.97 -10.98 -6.07
C ASN A 158 -23.59 -12.37 -5.86
N ARG A 159 -24.08 -12.66 -4.64
CA ARG A 159 -24.62 -14.00 -4.29
C ARG A 159 -25.74 -14.47 -5.22
N ASP A 160 -26.61 -13.57 -5.68
CA ASP A 160 -27.75 -13.90 -6.54
C ASP A 160 -27.33 -14.35 -7.95
N ASP A 161 -26.07 -14.08 -8.33
CA ASP A 161 -25.48 -14.55 -9.59
C ASP A 161 -24.88 -15.96 -9.45
N VAL A 162 -24.64 -16.43 -8.22
CA VAL A 162 -23.98 -17.72 -7.96
C VAL A 162 -24.97 -18.86 -8.16
N LEU A 163 -24.69 -19.72 -9.14
CA LEU A 163 -25.50 -20.88 -9.50
C LEU A 163 -25.15 -22.12 -8.66
N LYS A 164 -23.89 -22.23 -8.21
CA LYS A 164 -23.39 -23.32 -7.36
C LYS A 164 -22.64 -22.72 -6.17
N SER A 165 -23.19 -22.89 -4.98
CA SER A 165 -22.67 -22.26 -3.75
C SER A 165 -21.68 -23.14 -2.97
N ALA A 166 -21.00 -24.09 -3.63
CA ALA A 166 -20.00 -24.89 -2.93
C ALA A 166 -18.94 -23.96 -2.34
N TYR A 167 -18.57 -24.21 -1.08
CA TYR A 167 -17.61 -23.42 -0.29
C TYR A 167 -18.05 -21.99 0.07
N ILE A 168 -19.28 -21.58 -0.30
CA ILE A 168 -19.85 -20.28 0.08
C ILE A 168 -20.93 -20.52 1.15
N THR A 169 -20.82 -19.83 2.28
CA THR A 169 -21.75 -19.97 3.41
C THR A 169 -22.20 -18.61 3.94
N ALA A 170 -23.37 -18.57 4.57
CA ALA A 170 -23.85 -17.38 5.26
C ALA A 170 -23.04 -17.18 6.55
N GLY A 171 -22.41 -16.01 6.69
CA GLY A 171 -21.60 -15.63 7.84
C GLY A 171 -20.17 -16.19 7.88
N GLY A 172 -19.32 -15.50 8.63
CA GLY A 172 -17.88 -15.80 8.81
C GLY A 172 -17.10 -14.54 9.17
N SER A 173 -16.30 -14.54 10.23
CA SER A 173 -15.51 -13.36 10.63
C SER A 173 -14.02 -13.53 10.37
N THR A 174 -13.40 -14.68 10.68
CA THR A 174 -12.03 -15.07 10.30
C THR A 174 -11.75 -16.53 10.69
N GLY A 175 -11.06 -17.30 9.83
CA GLY A 175 -10.47 -18.59 10.22
C GLY A 175 -10.76 -19.78 9.31
N ALA A 176 -10.07 -20.90 9.58
CA ALA A 176 -10.14 -22.18 8.85
C ALA A 176 -11.40 -23.01 9.13
N ARG A 177 -12.30 -22.53 10.01
CA ARG A 177 -13.50 -23.25 10.46
C ARG A 177 -14.74 -22.38 10.22
N TYR A 178 -15.89 -23.03 10.00
CA TYR A 178 -17.18 -22.35 9.90
C TYR A 178 -17.42 -21.49 11.13
N ASP A 179 -17.42 -20.18 10.91
CA ASP A 179 -17.71 -19.17 11.92
C ASP A 179 -19.05 -18.51 11.55
N PHE A 180 -20.00 -18.49 12.48
CA PHE A 180 -21.33 -17.93 12.29
C PHE A 180 -21.53 -16.62 13.07
N SER A 181 -20.49 -16.10 13.73
CA SER A 181 -20.55 -14.98 14.67
C SER A 181 -20.85 -13.63 14.00
N SER A 182 -20.46 -13.46 12.73
CA SER A 182 -20.84 -12.31 11.92
C SER A 182 -21.51 -12.77 10.63
N LYS A 183 -22.83 -12.58 10.54
CA LYS A 183 -23.59 -12.71 9.29
C LYS A 183 -23.51 -11.45 8.42
N LYS A 184 -22.70 -10.46 8.81
CA LYS A 184 -22.63 -9.16 8.14
C LYS A 184 -21.24 -8.89 7.58
N LEU A 185 -21.21 -8.25 6.42
CA LEU A 185 -19.96 -7.80 5.83
C LEU A 185 -19.36 -6.72 6.77
N PRO A 186 -18.09 -6.84 7.20
CA PRO A 186 -17.47 -5.93 8.15
C PRO A 186 -17.67 -4.45 7.77
N GLY A 187 -18.06 -3.62 8.75
CA GLY A 187 -18.35 -2.21 8.55
C GLY A 187 -19.70 -1.90 7.88
N THR A 188 -20.56 -2.90 7.65
CA THR A 188 -21.85 -2.70 6.97
C THR A 188 -22.98 -3.51 7.60
N ASN A 189 -24.22 -3.21 7.19
CA ASN A 189 -25.41 -4.01 7.53
C ASN A 189 -25.78 -5.06 6.46
N LYS A 190 -24.94 -5.24 5.42
CA LYS A 190 -25.19 -6.21 4.34
C LYS A 190 -24.87 -7.62 4.79
N ASP A 191 -25.66 -8.59 4.33
CA ASP A 191 -25.38 -10.00 4.61
C ASP A 191 -24.05 -10.44 4.00
N ALA A 192 -23.28 -11.20 4.79
CA ALA A 192 -21.99 -11.74 4.39
C ALA A 192 -22.14 -13.17 3.86
N TRP A 193 -21.61 -13.40 2.66
CA TRP A 193 -21.48 -14.72 2.04
C TRP A 193 -20.01 -15.12 2.00
N TRP A 194 -19.52 -15.68 3.11
CA TRP A 194 -18.12 -16.00 3.31
C TRP A 194 -17.67 -17.17 2.44
N VAL A 195 -16.44 -17.09 1.92
CA VAL A 195 -15.76 -18.16 1.19
C VAL A 195 -14.90 -18.97 2.15
N CYS A 196 -15.15 -20.27 2.25
CA CYS A 196 -14.40 -21.16 3.12
C CYS A 196 -12.93 -21.25 2.69
N ASN A 197 -12.03 -21.02 3.62
CA ASN A 197 -10.59 -21.07 3.36
C ASN A 197 -9.98 -22.48 3.51
N GLY A 198 -10.75 -23.46 4.01
CA GLY A 198 -10.21 -24.76 4.41
C GLY A 198 -9.05 -24.60 5.40
N ASN A 199 -8.04 -25.48 5.30
CA ASN A 199 -6.83 -25.41 6.13
C ASN A 199 -5.71 -24.54 5.51
N TYR A 200 -6.05 -23.44 4.82
CA TYR A 200 -5.04 -22.60 4.16
C TYR A 200 -4.23 -21.71 5.12
N GLY A 201 -4.72 -21.51 6.35
CA GLY A 201 -4.06 -20.66 7.35
C GLY A 201 -2.55 -20.95 7.55
N PRO A 202 -2.12 -22.20 7.78
CA PRO A 202 -0.70 -22.54 7.89
C PRO A 202 0.13 -22.20 6.65
N ILE A 203 -0.42 -22.43 5.44
CA ILE A 203 0.25 -22.10 4.17
C ILE A 203 0.42 -20.59 4.07
N TYR A 204 -0.65 -19.84 4.31
CA TYR A 204 -0.61 -18.37 4.34
C TYR A 204 0.47 -17.86 5.29
N MET A 205 0.55 -18.42 6.50
CA MET A 205 1.55 -18.01 7.49
C MET A 205 2.99 -18.34 7.09
N SER A 206 3.19 -19.39 6.29
CA SER A 206 4.51 -19.79 5.77
C SER A 206 5.02 -18.94 4.59
N LEU A 207 4.16 -18.12 3.97
CA LEU A 207 4.59 -17.19 2.90
C LEU A 207 5.54 -16.12 3.44
N THR A 208 6.26 -15.46 2.54
CA THR A 208 7.13 -14.32 2.89
C THR A 208 6.36 -13.24 3.65
N ASN A 209 7.00 -12.48 4.54
CA ASN A 209 6.35 -11.36 5.24
C ASN A 209 5.98 -10.17 4.34
N ASP A 210 6.34 -10.23 3.05
CA ASP A 210 5.85 -9.29 2.05
C ASP A 210 4.32 -9.38 1.89
N VAL A 211 3.65 -8.27 2.17
CA VAL A 211 2.18 -8.19 2.18
C VAL A 211 1.58 -8.38 0.79
N VAL A 212 2.25 -7.91 -0.27
CA VAL A 212 1.77 -8.08 -1.66
C VAL A 212 1.77 -9.56 -2.03
N ASN A 213 2.85 -10.27 -1.75
CA ASN A 213 2.94 -11.72 -1.98
C ASN A 213 1.91 -12.51 -1.17
N ARG A 214 1.70 -12.14 0.11
CA ARG A 214 0.69 -12.80 0.96
C ARG A 214 -0.72 -12.61 0.41
N ILE A 215 -1.08 -11.38 0.05
CA ILE A 215 -2.41 -11.08 -0.49
C ILE A 215 -2.60 -11.70 -1.87
N SER A 216 -1.60 -11.66 -2.74
CA SER A 216 -1.64 -12.34 -4.05
C SER A 216 -1.84 -13.84 -3.90
N GLY A 217 -1.07 -14.49 -3.01
CA GLY A 217 -1.25 -15.91 -2.69
C GLY A 217 -2.65 -16.22 -2.15
N PHE A 218 -3.19 -15.37 -1.28
CA PHE A 218 -4.56 -15.51 -0.80
C PHE A 218 -5.62 -15.37 -1.89
N ILE A 219 -5.50 -14.38 -2.78
CA ILE A 219 -6.43 -14.19 -3.91
C ILE A 219 -6.42 -15.43 -4.80
N ASN A 220 -5.24 -15.95 -5.15
CA ASN A 220 -5.10 -17.16 -5.96
C ASN A 220 -5.75 -18.38 -5.29
N HIS A 221 -5.57 -18.55 -3.97
CA HIS A 221 -6.25 -19.59 -3.20
C HIS A 221 -7.77 -19.46 -3.29
N ILE A 222 -8.32 -18.27 -3.07
CA ILE A 222 -9.77 -18.02 -3.16
C ILE A 222 -10.31 -18.29 -4.56
N ILE A 223 -9.59 -17.89 -5.60
CA ILE A 223 -9.96 -18.19 -7.00
C ILE A 223 -10.04 -19.70 -7.20
N SER A 224 -9.05 -20.46 -6.71
CA SER A 224 -9.03 -21.92 -6.80
C SER A 224 -10.21 -22.56 -6.07
N VAL A 225 -10.55 -22.08 -4.87
CA VAL A 225 -11.67 -22.60 -4.07
C VAL A 225 -13.02 -22.32 -4.74
N LEU A 226 -13.21 -21.12 -5.30
CA LEU A 226 -14.48 -20.76 -5.93
C LEU A 226 -14.73 -21.50 -7.26
N ASN A 227 -13.66 -21.97 -7.89
CA ASN A 227 -13.66 -22.64 -9.18
C ASN A 227 -13.47 -24.17 -9.10
N SER A 228 -13.47 -24.74 -7.90
CA SER A 228 -13.47 -26.20 -7.69
C SER A 228 -14.85 -26.84 -7.78
#